data_AF-A0A4V2XLD9-F1
#
_entry.id   AF-A0A4V2XLD9-F1
#
_cell.length_a   1.000
_cell.length_b   1.000
_cell.length_c   1.000
_cell.angle_alpha   90.00
_cell.angle_beta   90.00
_cell.angle_gamma   90.00
#
_symmetry.space_group_name_H-M   'P 1'
#
loop_
_entity.id
_entity.type
_entity.pdbx_description
1 polymer ?
#
loop_
_entity_poly.entity_id
_entity_poly.type
_entity_poly.pdbx_seq_one_letter_code
_entity_poly.pdbx_strand_id
1 'polypeptide(L)'
;MSEVPERGPERIRVVRGNPTPEELAAAVTVMRARVAAAAASAEADAEPGPPSASAWSHPARTVPRRPPAPGPGAWRTSFWPA
;
A
#
# COMPACT_ATOMS: atom_id res chain seq x y z
N MET A 1 -26.93 15.16 12.24
CA MET A 1 -25.89 16.06 11.67
C MET A 1 -24.66 15.19 11.44
N SER A 2 -24.68 14.39 10.38
CA SER A 2 -23.64 13.40 10.09
C SER A 2 -22.79 13.95 8.96
N GLU A 3 -21.57 14.35 9.26
CA GLU A 3 -20.58 14.74 8.27
C GLU A 3 -20.10 13.44 7.59
N VAL A 4 -20.55 13.22 6.36
CA VAL A 4 -19.96 12.21 5.47
C VAL A 4 -18.57 12.72 5.11
N PRO A 5 -17.48 11.95 5.32
CA PRO A 5 -16.16 12.42 4.93
C PRO A 5 -16.14 12.57 3.42
N GLU A 6 -16.14 13.83 2.96
CA GLU A 6 -15.88 14.23 1.58
C GLU A 6 -14.54 13.64 1.15
N ARG A 7 -14.54 12.44 0.55
CA ARG A 7 -13.38 11.88 -0.15
C ARG A 7 -13.18 12.72 -1.40
N GLY A 8 -12.56 13.89 -1.23
CA GLY A 8 -12.07 14.71 -2.33
C GLY A 8 -11.10 13.92 -3.22
N PRO A 9 -10.88 14.36 -4.47
CA PRO A 9 -10.23 13.57 -5.53
C PRO A 9 -8.90 12.98 -5.06
N GLU A 10 -8.67 11.69 -5.35
CA GLU A 10 -7.54 10.86 -4.90
C GLU A 10 -6.28 11.65 -4.49
N ARG A 11 -6.13 11.91 -3.19
CA ARG A 11 -5.00 12.68 -2.64
C ARG A 11 -3.91 11.74 -2.12
N ILE A 12 -2.68 11.87 -2.62
CA ILE A 12 -1.49 11.17 -2.11
C ILE A 12 -0.86 12.02 -1.00
N ARG A 13 -0.50 11.39 0.13
CA ARG A 13 0.12 12.07 1.28
C ARG A 13 1.41 11.37 1.72
N VAL A 14 2.46 12.15 1.96
CA VAL A 14 3.68 11.68 2.64
C VAL A 14 3.37 11.51 4.14
N VAL A 15 3.41 10.26 4.62
CA VAL A 15 3.09 9.95 6.03
C VAL A 15 4.29 10.16 6.95
N ARG A 16 5.51 10.00 6.43
CA ARG A 16 6.77 10.13 7.18
C ARG A 16 7.89 10.65 6.27
N GLY A 17 8.78 11.46 6.82
CA GLY A 17 9.93 12.06 6.11
C GLY A 17 9.65 13.48 5.60
N ASN A 18 10.69 14.15 5.11
CA ASN A 18 10.62 15.47 4.48
C ASN A 18 11.34 15.41 3.12
N PRO A 19 10.73 14.77 2.10
CA PRO A 19 11.37 14.61 0.80
C PRO A 19 11.56 15.96 0.13
N THR A 20 12.62 16.10 -0.66
CA THR A 20 12.75 17.28 -1.52
C THR A 20 11.68 17.25 -2.62
N PRO A 21 11.34 18.39 -3.23
CA PRO A 21 10.39 18.44 -4.35
C PRO A 21 10.77 17.49 -5.50
N GLU A 22 12.07 17.35 -5.77
CA GLU A 22 12.61 16.49 -6.82
C GLU A 22 12.40 15.01 -6.49
N GLU A 23 12.64 14.60 -5.24
CA GLU A 23 12.40 13.23 -4.79
C GLU A 23 10.92 12.87 -4.84
N LEU A 24 10.04 13.79 -4.44
CA LEU A 24 8.59 13.59 -4.54
C LEU A 24 8.15 13.45 -5.99
N ALA A 25 8.67 14.30 -6.88
CA ALA A 25 8.38 14.23 -8.32
C ALA A 25 8.85 12.89 -8.92
N ALA A 26 10.04 12.42 -8.55
CA ALA A 26 10.56 11.12 -8.96
C ALA A 26 9.66 9.97 -8.47
N ALA A 27 9.29 9.98 -7.19
CA ALA A 27 8.44 8.95 -6.59
C ALA A 27 7.06 8.88 -7.28
N VAL A 28 6.42 10.02 -7.51
CA VAL A 28 5.13 10.09 -8.21
C VAL A 28 5.26 9.62 -9.66
N THR A 29 6.36 9.94 -10.35
CA THR A 29 6.62 9.50 -11.73
C THR A 29 6.74 7.98 -11.82
N VAL A 30 7.50 7.36 -10.93
CA VAL A 30 7.63 5.89 -10.86
C VAL A 30 6.31 5.22 -10.54
N MET A 31 5.55 5.77 -9.58
CA MET A 31 4.22 5.26 -9.24
C MET A 31 3.28 5.30 -10.46
N ARG A 32 3.22 6.42 -11.19
CA ARG A 32 2.40 6.54 -12.40
C ARG A 32 2.83 5.55 -13.49
N ALA A 33 4.14 5.39 -13.70
CA ALA A 33 4.67 4.41 -14.66
C ALA A 33 4.27 2.97 -14.31
N ARG A 34 4.29 2.62 -13.01
CA ARG A 34 3.85 1.30 -12.53
C ARG A 34 2.35 1.08 -12.75
N VAL A 35 1.52 2.09 -12.47
CA VAL A 35 0.08 2.03 -12.70
C VAL A 35 -0.23 1.87 -14.19
N ALA A 36 0.43 2.64 -15.06
CA ALA A 36 0.27 2.54 -16.51
C ALA A 36 0.70 1.16 -17.05
N ALA A 37 1.84 0.62 -16.57
CA ALA A 37 2.30 -0.71 -16.94
C ALA A 37 1.31 -1.80 -16.52
N ALA A 38 0.75 -1.70 -15.30
CA ALA A 38 -0.26 -2.64 -14.83
C ALA A 38 -1.55 -2.59 -15.65
N ALA A 39 -2.00 -1.39 -16.05
CA ALA A 39 -3.16 -1.22 -16.93
C ALA A 39 -2.92 -1.85 -18.30
N ALA A 40 -1.76 -1.60 -18.91
CA ALA A 40 -1.38 -2.19 -20.20
C ALA A 40 -1.26 -3.73 -20.14
N SER A 41 -0.78 -4.29 -19.03
CA SER A 41 -0.78 -5.76 -18.82
C SER A 41 -2.20 -6.32 -18.67
N ALA A 42 -3.10 -5.62 -17.98
CA ALA A 42 -4.49 -6.06 -17.84
C ALA A 42 -5.26 -6.09 -19.17
N GLU A 43 -4.90 -5.23 -20.13
CA GLU A 43 -5.46 -5.24 -21.50
C GLU A 43 -4.96 -6.44 -22.33
N ALA A 44 -3.76 -6.94 -22.05
CA ALA A 44 -3.16 -8.09 -22.73
C ALA A 44 -3.65 -9.43 -22.14
N ASP A 45 -3.90 -9.49 -20.83
CA ASP A 45 -4.45 -10.64 -20.10
C ASP A 45 -5.99 -10.67 -20.10
N ALA A 46 -6.63 -10.38 -21.25
CA ALA A 46 -8.08 -10.52 -21.43
C ALA A 46 -8.57 -12.00 -21.42
N GLU A 47 -7.74 -12.93 -20.94
CA GLU A 47 -8.14 -14.29 -20.59
C GLU A 47 -8.72 -14.25 -19.16
N PRO A 48 -9.86 -14.89 -18.86
CA PRO A 48 -10.51 -14.80 -17.55
C PRO A 48 -9.75 -15.62 -16.50
N GLY A 49 -8.57 -15.15 -16.10
CA GLY A 49 -7.76 -15.68 -15.01
C GLY A 49 -7.77 -14.72 -13.82
N PRO A 50 -7.65 -15.21 -12.57
CA PRO A 50 -7.45 -14.33 -11.43
C PRO A 50 -6.15 -13.53 -11.65
N PRO A 51 -6.13 -12.22 -11.32
CA PRO A 51 -4.94 -11.40 -11.51
C PRO A 51 -3.76 -12.05 -10.79
N SER A 52 -2.60 -12.13 -11.45
CA SER A 52 -1.41 -12.70 -10.81
C SER A 52 -1.10 -11.84 -9.57
N ALA A 53 -1.28 -12.44 -8.39
CA ALA A 53 -0.94 -11.76 -7.15
C ALA A 53 0.56 -11.49 -7.19
N SER A 54 0.97 -10.23 -6.96
CA SER A 54 2.37 -9.86 -6.86
C SER A 54 3.10 -10.85 -5.96
N ALA A 55 4.29 -11.30 -6.38
CA ALA A 55 5.10 -12.22 -5.59
C ALA A 55 5.36 -11.70 -4.16
N TRP A 56 5.24 -10.39 -3.93
CA TRP A 56 5.36 -9.74 -2.63
C TRP A 56 4.08 -9.81 -1.79
N SER A 57 2.91 -9.85 -2.41
CA SER A 57 1.61 -9.99 -1.73
C SER A 57 1.14 -11.43 -1.62
N HIS A 58 1.96 -12.41 -2.05
CA HIS A 58 1.61 -13.82 -1.97
C HIS A 58 1.48 -14.24 -0.49
N PRO A 59 0.29 -14.64 0.00
CA PRO A 59 0.07 -14.90 1.43
C PRO A 59 1.03 -15.92 2.03
N ALA A 60 1.38 -16.96 1.27
CA ALA A 60 2.37 -17.97 1.68
C ALA A 60 3.78 -17.40 1.94
N ARG A 61 4.12 -16.23 1.36
CA ARG A 61 5.40 -15.54 1.59
C ARG A 61 5.30 -14.47 2.67
N THR A 62 4.13 -13.86 2.85
CA THR A 62 3.92 -12.75 3.80
C THR A 62 3.51 -13.22 5.19
N VAL A 63 2.79 -14.33 5.32
CA VAL A 63 2.22 -14.80 6.59
C VAL A 63 2.46 -16.31 6.78
N PRO A 64 3.66 -16.72 7.23
CA PRO A 64 3.97 -18.12 7.49
C PRO A 64 3.20 -18.70 8.70
N ARG A 65 2.74 -17.85 9.64
CA ARG A 65 1.92 -18.21 10.80
C ARG A 65 1.01 -17.04 11.19
N ARG A 66 -0.17 -17.35 11.76
CA ARG A 66 -1.04 -16.33 12.35
C ARG A 66 -0.27 -15.58 13.44
N PRO A 67 -0.09 -14.25 13.37
CA PRO A 67 0.53 -13.50 14.45
C PRO A 67 -0.36 -13.58 15.70
N PRO A 68 0.24 -13.59 16.91
CA PRO A 68 -0.54 -13.55 18.14
C PRO A 68 -1.39 -12.27 18.16
N ALA A 69 -2.61 -12.38 18.69
CA ALA A 69 -3.46 -11.21 18.87
C ALA A 69 -2.79 -10.25 19.87
N PRO A 70 -2.68 -8.95 19.56
CA PRO A 70 -2.10 -7.99 20.50
C PRO A 70 -2.98 -7.92 21.76
N GLY A 71 -2.37 -8.11 22.93
CA GLY A 71 -3.04 -7.91 24.21
C GLY A 71 -3.32 -6.44 24.52
N PRO A 72 -4.11 -6.14 25.56
CA PRO A 72 -4.32 -4.77 26.03
C PRO A 72 -2.98 -4.06 26.27
N GLY A 73 -2.79 -2.89 25.66
CA GLY A 73 -1.57 -2.09 25.82
C GLY A 73 -0.40 -2.45 24.89
N ALA A 74 -0.46 -3.56 24.15
CA ALA A 74 0.67 -4.05 23.32
C ALA A 74 1.21 -3.03 22.31
N TRP A 75 0.32 -2.23 21.71
CA TRP A 75 0.72 -1.16 20.79
C TRP A 75 1.43 0.00 21.51
N ARG A 76 0.94 0.35 22.71
CA ARG A 76 1.47 1.44 23.53
C ARG A 76 2.86 1.08 24.09
N THR A 77 3.12 -0.21 24.30
CA THR A 77 4.39 -0.70 24.81
C THR A 77 5.37 -1.13 23.71
N SER A 78 5.00 -1.02 22.44
CA SER A 78 5.81 -1.49 21.30
C SER A 78 7.17 -0.78 21.12
N PHE A 79 7.32 0.41 21.68
CA PHE A 79 8.54 1.21 21.59
C PHE A 79 9.43 1.13 22.84
N TRP A 80 9.01 0.36 23.84
CA TRP A 80 9.78 0.23 25.08
C TRP A 80 10.87 -0.83 24.90
N PRO A 81 12.06 -0.61 25.49
CA PRO A 81 13.09 -1.64 25.52
C PRO A 81 12.57 -2.86 26.30
N ALA A 82 12.86 -4.05 25.77
CA ALA A 82 12.49 -5.34 26.34
C ALA A 82 13.38 -5.73 27.51
#